data_AF-A0A848YBX3-F1
#
_entry.id   AF-A0A848YBX3-F1
#
_cell.length_a   1.000
_cell.length_b   1.000
_cell.length_c   1.000
_cell.angle_alpha   90.00
_cell.angle_beta   90.00
_cell.angle_gamma   90.00
#
_symmetry.space_group_name_H-M   'P 1'
#
loop_
_entity.id
_entity.type
_entity.pdbx_description
1 polymer ?
#
loop_
_entity_poly.entity_id
_entity_poly.type
_entity_poly.pdbx_seq_one_letter_code
_entity_poly.pdbx_strand_id
1 'polypeptide(L)'
;MSKQRQLIPNAPPWPNGAKCAVAMTFDLDADSILHLAHHENATNLVATMSMLQYGPRVAMPRILALFEEFKIKQTFFIPSWCIERYPDAAAAVLADGHEIGHHGYLHQHPNELTLDQERYWFERAHTVLE
;
A
#
# COMPACT_ATOMS: atom_id res chain seq x y z
N MET A 1 -27.66 -23.93 -29.67
CA MET A 1 -27.27 -23.07 -28.52
C MET A 1 -25.96 -23.60 -27.97
N SER A 2 -24.86 -22.84 -28.14
CA SER A 2 -23.53 -23.25 -27.69
C SER A 2 -23.48 -23.26 -26.16
N LYS A 3 -23.12 -24.39 -25.55
CA LYS A 3 -22.85 -24.45 -24.10
C LYS A 3 -21.69 -23.50 -23.82
N GLN A 4 -21.93 -22.45 -23.03
CA GLN A 4 -20.89 -21.56 -22.54
C GLN A 4 -19.81 -22.42 -21.86
N ARG A 5 -18.63 -22.49 -22.46
CA ARG A 5 -17.50 -23.24 -21.93
C ARG A 5 -17.05 -22.53 -20.66
N GLN A 6 -17.25 -23.17 -19.51
CA GLN A 6 -16.80 -22.64 -18.22
C GLN A 6 -15.27 -22.67 -18.20
N LEU A 7 -14.64 -21.49 -18.26
CA LEU A 7 -13.18 -21.35 -18.39
C LEU A 7 -12.43 -21.69 -17.08
N ILE A 8 -13.09 -21.50 -15.93
CA ILE A 8 -12.55 -21.79 -14.60
C ILE A 8 -13.54 -22.73 -13.89
N PRO A 9 -13.15 -23.97 -13.56
CA PRO A 9 -14.04 -24.95 -12.95
C PRO A 9 -14.67 -24.48 -11.63
N ASN A 10 -13.93 -23.68 -10.85
CA ASN A 10 -14.33 -23.18 -9.54
C ASN A 10 -14.26 -21.65 -9.51
N ALA A 11 -14.97 -20.98 -10.43
CA ALA A 11 -15.08 -19.53 -10.36
C ALA A 11 -15.75 -19.10 -9.04
N PRO A 12 -15.12 -18.25 -8.22
CA PRO A 12 -15.74 -17.77 -6.99
C PRO A 12 -17.03 -17.00 -7.30
N PRO A 13 -18.07 -17.12 -6.46
CA PRO A 13 -19.31 -16.41 -6.66
C PRO A 13 -19.11 -14.92 -6.32
N TRP A 14 -18.88 -14.10 -7.34
CA TRP A 14 -18.76 -12.66 -7.13
C TRP A 14 -20.13 -12.02 -6.86
N PRO A 15 -20.19 -10.97 -6.03
CA PRO A 15 -21.42 -10.22 -5.78
C PRO A 15 -22.11 -9.74 -7.06
N ASN A 16 -23.43 -9.59 -7.00
CA ASN A 16 -24.25 -9.00 -8.08
C ASN A 16 -24.16 -9.70 -9.44
N GLY A 17 -23.73 -10.97 -9.47
CA GLY A 17 -23.58 -11.73 -10.72
C GLY A 17 -22.38 -11.28 -11.57
N ALA A 18 -21.41 -10.58 -10.96
CA ALA A 18 -20.19 -10.18 -11.64
C ALA A 18 -19.39 -11.41 -12.12
N LYS A 19 -18.67 -11.27 -13.24
CA LYS A 19 -17.87 -12.36 -13.83
C LYS A 19 -16.41 -12.32 -13.38
N CYS A 20 -15.97 -11.20 -12.85
CA CYS A 20 -14.64 -11.00 -12.29
C CYS A 20 -14.71 -9.97 -11.16
N ALA A 21 -13.70 -9.98 -10.31
CA ALA A 21 -13.37 -8.89 -9.42
C ALA A 21 -12.10 -8.20 -9.92
N VAL A 22 -11.99 -6.90 -9.69
CA VAL A 22 -10.79 -6.11 -9.96
C VAL A 22 -10.45 -5.36 -8.69
N ALA A 23 -9.21 -5.50 -8.23
CA ALA A 23 -8.67 -4.74 -7.13
C ALA A 23 -7.74 -3.67 -7.69
N MET A 24 -7.93 -2.42 -7.28
CA MET A 24 -7.00 -1.33 -7.56
C MET A 24 -6.19 -1.10 -6.29
N THR A 25 -4.90 -1.43 -6.35
CA THR A 25 -4.01 -1.35 -5.19
C THR A 25 -2.86 -0.39 -5.44
N PHE A 26 -2.39 0.24 -4.37
CA PHE A 26 -1.33 1.23 -4.42
C PHE A 26 -0.35 1.03 -3.26
N ASP A 27 0.93 1.16 -3.54
CA ASP A 27 1.98 1.13 -2.52
C ASP A 27 2.39 2.58 -2.23
N LEU A 28 2.35 2.99 -0.96
CA LEU A 28 2.79 4.32 -0.50
C LEU A 28 4.10 4.20 0.29
N ASP A 29 5.16 3.81 -0.40
CA ASP A 29 6.48 3.61 0.22
C ASP A 29 7.20 4.91 0.54
N ALA A 30 6.92 5.97 -0.22
CA ALA A 30 7.57 7.26 -0.07
C ALA A 30 9.11 7.12 0.09
N ASP A 31 9.70 7.80 1.06
CA ASP A 31 11.12 7.74 1.36
C ASP A 31 11.52 6.60 2.32
N SER A 32 10.63 5.67 2.67
CA SER A 32 11.01 4.51 3.51
C SER A 32 12.08 3.66 2.85
N ILE A 33 11.97 3.42 1.54
CA ILE A 33 12.94 2.62 0.76
C ILE A 33 14.32 3.30 0.74
N LEU A 34 14.35 4.64 0.67
CA LEU A 34 15.59 5.40 0.75
C LEU A 34 16.24 5.24 2.13
N HIS A 35 15.43 5.30 3.18
CA HIS A 35 15.90 5.07 4.55
C HIS A 35 16.34 3.62 4.79
N LEU A 36 15.73 2.64 4.12
CA LEU A 36 16.15 1.25 4.18
C LEU A 36 17.51 1.05 3.47
N ALA A 37 17.61 1.48 2.22
CA ALA A 37 18.79 1.24 1.38
C ALA A 37 20.01 2.12 1.77
N HIS A 38 19.76 3.31 2.29
CA HIS A 38 20.79 4.32 2.57
C HIS A 38 20.67 4.89 3.99
N HIS A 39 20.38 4.05 4.99
CA HIS A 39 20.09 4.48 6.36
C HIS A 39 21.06 5.51 6.96
N GLU A 40 22.37 5.43 6.66
CA GLU A 40 23.38 6.37 7.16
C GLU A 40 23.37 7.74 6.46
N ASN A 41 22.90 7.82 5.21
CA ASN A 41 23.08 9.00 4.35
C ASN A 41 21.79 9.48 3.66
N ALA A 42 20.64 8.84 3.91
CA ALA A 42 19.37 9.13 3.26
C ALA A 42 19.02 10.62 3.29
N THR A 43 19.24 11.29 4.43
CA THR A 43 18.95 12.72 4.63
C THR A 43 19.78 13.67 3.76
N ASN A 44 20.92 13.21 3.23
CA ASN A 44 21.77 14.02 2.35
C ASN A 44 21.43 13.80 0.87
N LEU A 45 20.60 12.80 0.54
CA LEU A 45 20.15 12.53 -0.83
C LEU A 45 18.90 13.37 -1.17
N VAL A 46 19.05 14.70 -1.07
CA VAL A 46 17.94 15.67 -1.10
C VAL A 46 17.06 15.55 -2.34
N ALA A 47 17.67 15.38 -3.52
CA ALA A 47 16.92 15.26 -4.77
C ALA A 47 16.04 14.00 -4.78
N THR A 48 16.60 12.85 -4.40
CA THR A 48 15.89 11.57 -4.33
C THR A 48 14.80 11.61 -3.26
N MET A 49 15.13 12.13 -2.07
CA MET A 49 14.16 12.30 -0.99
C MET A 49 12.99 13.18 -1.43
N SER A 50 13.26 14.32 -2.10
CA SER A 50 12.20 15.19 -2.61
C SER A 50 11.31 14.49 -3.65
N MET A 51 11.88 13.67 -4.53
CA MET A 51 11.12 12.90 -5.51
C MET A 51 10.20 11.88 -4.83
N LEU A 52 10.72 11.14 -3.85
CA LEU A 52 9.95 10.12 -3.14
C LEU A 52 8.84 10.71 -2.27
N GLN A 53 9.09 11.86 -1.64
CA GLN A 53 8.09 12.59 -0.84
C GLN A 53 6.96 13.19 -1.67
N TYR A 54 7.07 13.22 -3.00
CA TYR A 54 5.97 13.64 -3.87
C TYR A 54 4.73 12.76 -3.70
N GLY A 55 4.92 11.45 -3.47
CA GLY A 55 3.84 10.48 -3.26
C GLY A 55 2.85 10.94 -2.17
N PRO A 56 3.28 10.97 -0.91
CA PRO A 56 2.39 11.35 0.20
C PRO A 56 1.97 12.83 0.16
N ARG A 57 2.81 13.74 -0.37
CA ARG A 57 2.55 15.18 -0.30
C ARG A 57 1.67 15.72 -1.44
N VAL A 58 1.69 15.09 -2.60
CA VAL A 58 1.08 15.64 -3.82
C VAL A 58 0.28 14.60 -4.59
N ALA A 59 0.80 13.38 -4.76
CA ALA A 59 0.13 12.36 -5.57
C ALA A 59 -1.12 11.81 -4.87
N MET A 60 -1.05 11.54 -3.56
CA MET A 60 -2.14 10.90 -2.81
C MET A 60 -3.48 11.63 -2.95
N PRO A 61 -3.60 12.95 -2.69
CA PRO A 61 -4.88 13.65 -2.87
C PRO A 61 -5.44 13.56 -4.30
N ARG A 62 -4.57 13.47 -5.32
CA ARG A 62 -5.00 13.38 -6.73
C ARG A 62 -5.51 11.99 -7.09
N ILE A 63 -4.85 10.96 -6.59
CA ILE A 63 -5.26 9.56 -6.79
C ILE A 63 -6.64 9.35 -6.13
N LEU A 64 -6.78 9.77 -4.88
CA LEU A 64 -8.05 9.66 -4.14
C LEU A 64 -9.18 10.40 -4.86
N ALA A 65 -8.97 11.66 -5.25
CA ALA A 65 -9.97 12.45 -5.99
C ALA A 65 -10.37 11.79 -7.32
N LEU A 66 -9.40 11.24 -8.07
CA LEU A 66 -9.70 10.56 -9.34
C LEU A 66 -10.63 9.37 -9.13
N PHE A 67 -10.36 8.52 -8.14
CA PHE A 67 -11.17 7.32 -7.93
C PHE A 67 -12.50 7.59 -7.24
N GLU A 68 -12.60 8.68 -6.48
CA GLU A 68 -13.86 9.19 -5.94
C GLU A 68 -14.86 9.49 -7.07
N GLU A 69 -14.41 10.11 -8.18
CA GLU A 69 -15.26 10.38 -9.36
C GLU A 69 -15.89 9.11 -9.94
N PHE A 70 -15.17 8.00 -9.88
CA PHE A 70 -15.64 6.69 -10.34
C PHE A 70 -16.33 5.87 -9.26
N LYS A 71 -16.39 6.35 -8.01
CA LYS A 71 -16.93 5.64 -6.83
C LYS A 71 -16.27 4.27 -6.62
N ILE A 72 -14.97 4.19 -6.88
CA ILE A 72 -14.18 2.98 -6.69
C ILE A 72 -13.40 3.13 -5.37
N LYS A 73 -13.38 2.10 -4.53
CA LYS A 73 -12.51 2.03 -3.36
C LYS A 73 -11.25 1.23 -3.68
N GLN A 74 -10.11 1.67 -3.14
CA GLN A 74 -8.80 1.07 -3.30
C GLN A 74 -8.35 0.40 -2.00
N THR A 75 -7.32 -0.44 -2.12
CA THR A 75 -6.51 -0.90 -0.99
C THR A 75 -5.12 -0.29 -1.12
N PHE A 76 -4.64 0.36 -0.07
CA PHE A 76 -3.31 0.95 -0.01
C PHE A 76 -2.41 0.11 0.89
N PHE A 77 -1.25 -0.29 0.40
CA PHE A 77 -0.22 -0.93 1.21
C PHE A 77 0.78 0.15 1.62
N ILE A 78 0.81 0.47 2.92
CA ILE A 78 1.59 1.59 3.44
C ILE A 78 2.55 1.05 4.49
N PRO A 79 3.89 1.22 4.34
CA PRO A 79 4.81 0.85 5.40
C PRO A 79 4.47 1.65 6.66
N SER A 80 4.45 1.00 7.82
CA SER A 80 4.01 1.67 9.04
C SER A 80 4.87 2.88 9.42
N TRP A 81 6.15 2.89 9.05
CA TRP A 81 6.99 4.09 9.17
C TRP A 81 6.45 5.27 8.35
N CYS A 82 5.89 5.03 7.16
CA CYS A 82 5.24 6.06 6.35
C CYS A 82 3.96 6.57 6.99
N ILE A 83 3.21 5.72 7.72
CA ILE A 83 2.04 6.15 8.50
C ILE A 83 2.48 7.13 9.60
N GLU A 84 3.53 6.79 10.37
CA GLU A 84 4.09 7.68 11.39
C GLU A 84 4.63 8.99 10.79
N ARG A 85 5.25 8.90 9.61
CA ARG A 85 5.91 10.05 8.97
C ARG A 85 4.96 10.97 8.22
N TYR A 86 3.91 10.42 7.62
CA TYR A 86 2.92 11.10 6.77
C TYR A 86 1.49 10.77 7.24
N PRO A 87 1.14 11.10 8.50
CA PRO A 87 -0.16 10.70 9.07
C PRO A 87 -1.34 11.27 8.28
N ASP A 88 -1.20 12.48 7.71
CA ASP A 88 -2.24 13.10 6.89
C ASP A 88 -2.57 12.29 5.62
N ALA A 89 -1.56 11.65 5.01
CA ALA A 89 -1.77 10.83 3.83
C ALA A 89 -2.51 9.53 4.18
N ALA A 90 -2.15 8.88 5.29
CA ALA A 90 -2.87 7.71 5.79
C ALA A 90 -4.29 8.06 6.24
N ALA A 91 -4.48 9.19 6.92
CA ALA A 91 -5.79 9.68 7.34
C ALA A 91 -6.70 9.98 6.14
N ALA A 92 -6.16 10.56 5.06
CA ALA A 92 -6.91 10.81 3.83
C ALA A 92 -7.42 9.52 3.17
N VAL A 93 -6.61 8.45 3.20
CA VAL A 93 -7.03 7.12 2.71
C VAL A 93 -8.21 6.59 3.52
N LEU A 94 -8.13 6.65 4.85
CA LEU A 94 -9.20 6.15 5.73
C LEU A 94 -10.48 7.00 5.66
N ALA A 95 -10.36 8.31 5.49
CA ALA A 95 -11.48 9.24 5.47
C ALA A 95 -12.50 8.93 4.36
N ASP A 96 -12.04 8.43 3.22
CA ASP A 96 -12.91 7.98 2.12
C ASP A 96 -13.25 6.48 2.19
N GLY A 97 -12.95 5.79 3.29
CA GLY A 97 -13.30 4.38 3.48
C GLY A 97 -12.55 3.42 2.56
N HIS A 98 -11.34 3.79 2.13
CA HIS A 98 -10.39 2.86 1.53
C HIS A 98 -9.77 1.95 2.59
N GLU A 99 -9.18 0.85 2.15
CA GLU A 99 -8.47 -0.09 3.01
C GLU A 99 -6.98 0.30 3.11
N ILE A 100 -6.39 0.17 4.30
CA ILE A 100 -4.93 0.17 4.48
C ILE A 100 -4.50 -1.24 4.87
N GLY A 101 -3.67 -1.85 4.03
CA GLY A 101 -3.04 -3.14 4.28
C GLY A 101 -1.63 -2.99 4.88
N HIS A 102 -1.22 -3.99 5.67
CA HIS A 102 0.13 -4.09 6.21
C HIS A 102 1.16 -4.19 5.08
N HIS A 103 2.22 -3.37 5.17
CA HIS A 103 3.31 -3.35 4.18
C HIS A 103 4.70 -3.30 4.82
N GLY A 104 4.85 -4.00 5.95
CA GLY A 104 6.07 -3.96 6.76
C GLY A 104 6.28 -2.62 7.47
N TYR A 105 7.42 -2.48 8.16
CA TYR A 105 7.70 -1.25 8.90
C TYR A 105 8.38 -0.21 8.00
N LEU A 106 9.48 -0.58 7.35
CA LEU A 106 10.25 0.28 6.43
C LEU A 106 10.30 -0.29 5.00
N HIS A 107 9.53 -1.35 4.71
CA HIS A 107 9.64 -2.14 3.49
C HIS A 107 10.86 -3.10 3.47
N GLN A 108 11.16 -3.74 4.60
CA GLN A 108 12.27 -4.71 4.73
C GLN A 108 12.15 -5.87 3.72
N HIS A 109 13.27 -6.41 3.25
CA HIS A 109 13.34 -7.61 2.41
C HIS A 109 13.19 -8.88 3.26
N PRO A 110 12.03 -9.56 3.28
CA PRO A 110 11.79 -10.64 4.25
C PRO A 110 12.70 -11.85 4.03
N ASN A 111 13.13 -12.08 2.80
CA ASN A 111 14.08 -13.14 2.42
C ASN A 111 15.51 -12.92 2.94
N GLU A 112 15.82 -11.74 3.47
CA GLU A 112 17.12 -11.41 4.06
C GLU A 112 17.08 -11.39 5.60
N LEU A 113 15.91 -11.66 6.19
CA LEU A 113 15.71 -11.64 7.63
C LEU A 113 15.78 -13.05 8.23
N THR A 114 16.28 -13.13 9.45
CA THR A 114 16.02 -14.29 10.32
C THR A 114 14.55 -14.30 10.75
N LEU A 115 14.02 -15.45 11.18
CA LEU A 115 12.66 -15.58 11.68
C LEU A 115 12.34 -14.58 12.81
N ASP A 116 13.27 -14.37 13.73
CA ASP A 116 13.08 -13.44 14.85
C ASP A 116 13.03 -11.98 14.39
N GLN A 117 13.84 -11.61 13.39
CA GLN A 117 13.82 -10.28 12.79
C GLN A 117 12.54 -10.04 11.99
N GLU A 118 12.11 -11.02 11.18
CA GLU A 118 10.87 -10.94 10.41
C GLU A 118 9.67 -10.76 11.34
N ARG A 119 9.57 -11.59 12.40
CA ARG A 119 8.54 -11.47 13.43
C ARG A 119 8.54 -10.10 14.08
N TYR A 120 9.71 -9.63 14.52
CA TYR A 120 9.85 -8.33 15.16
C TYR A 120 9.32 -7.19 14.28
N TRP A 121 9.73 -7.15 13.00
CA TRP A 121 9.30 -6.08 12.10
C TRP A 121 7.84 -6.19 11.70
N PHE A 122 7.31 -7.41 11.56
CA PHE A 122 5.89 -7.64 11.33
C PHE A 122 5.05 -7.11 12.50
N GLU A 123 5.38 -7.49 13.74
CA GLU A 123 4.66 -7.08 14.95
C GLU A 123 4.76 -5.58 15.22
N ARG A 124 5.95 -4.99 14.99
CA ARG A 124 6.14 -3.54 15.09
C ARG A 124 5.25 -2.79 14.09
N ALA A 125 5.24 -3.22 12.83
CA ALA A 125 4.41 -2.61 11.81
C ALA A 125 2.91 -2.75 12.11
N HIS A 126 2.48 -3.93 12.57
CA HIS A 126 1.11 -4.17 13.00
C HIS A 126 0.69 -3.26 14.14
N THR A 127 1.56 -3.05 15.15
CA THR A 127 1.26 -2.18 16.31
C THR A 127 1.03 -0.72 15.93
N VAL A 128 1.62 -0.25 14.84
CA VAL A 128 1.42 1.12 14.34
C VAL A 128 0.16 1.23 13.49
N LEU A 129 -0.24 0.14 12.83
CA LEU A 129 -1.38 0.12 11.93
C LEU A 129 -2.73 0.09 12.69
N GLU A 130 -2.77 -0.56 13.86
CA GLU A 130 -3.95 -0.73 14.74
C GLU A 130 -3.97 0.26 15.92
#